data_AF-A0A9E3SW71-F1
#
_entry.id   AF-A0A9E3SW71-F1
#
_cell.length_a   1.000
_cell.length_b   1.000
_cell.length_c   1.000
_cell.angle_alpha   90.00
_cell.angle_beta   90.00
_cell.angle_gamma   90.00
#
_symmetry.space_group_name_H-M   'P 1'
#
loop_
_entity.id
_entity.type
_entity.pdbx_description
1 polymer ?
#
loop_
_entity_poly.entity_id
_entity_poly.type
_entity_poly.pdbx_seq_one_letter_code
_entity_poly.pdbx_strand_id
1 'polypeptide(L)'
;MKPYFFYARVIESLDLPPVERHACFADLHAEALRPYLDRVRALTAEEAQCPVNVGDDSRTVAQIVGHIAEWDRFSMLGAMDILLGGRHPRTATDLTGYIRLDGQVIDFETVDEFNAYQAEQHSAWAWDDLQALALDTASSLYALFTHPDLLHAARLERTESFEKRLDNGYLIDRIGMGWDLWLMVIEHLAVDHVDELGL
;
A
#
# COMPACT_ATOMS: atom_id res chain seq x y z
N MET A 1 10.29 9.16 -1.71
CA MET A 1 10.47 9.91 -2.99
C MET A 1 9.88 11.30 -2.80
N LYS A 2 10.30 12.37 -3.50
CA LYS A 2 9.58 13.65 -3.36
C LYS A 2 8.22 13.58 -4.07
N PRO A 3 7.11 14.02 -3.44
CA PRO A 3 5.76 13.83 -4.00
C PRO A 3 5.59 14.38 -5.42
N TYR A 4 6.17 15.53 -5.71
CA TYR A 4 6.12 16.11 -7.06
C TYR A 4 6.67 15.19 -8.15
N PHE A 5 7.80 14.50 -7.89
CA PHE A 5 8.37 13.55 -8.86
C PHE A 5 7.55 12.26 -8.96
N PHE A 6 7.01 11.79 -7.83
CA PHE A 6 6.13 10.63 -7.80
C PHE A 6 4.90 10.85 -8.68
N TYR A 7 4.15 11.93 -8.42
CA TYR A 7 2.92 12.22 -9.14
C TYR A 7 3.15 12.52 -10.63
N ALA A 8 4.24 13.18 -10.99
CA ALA A 8 4.60 13.39 -12.39
C ALA A 8 4.75 12.05 -13.13
N ARG A 9 5.47 11.08 -12.54
CA ARG A 9 5.64 9.75 -13.14
C ARG A 9 4.35 8.95 -13.21
N VAL A 10 3.50 9.04 -12.21
CA VAL A 10 2.17 8.41 -12.23
C VAL A 10 1.37 8.94 -13.41
N ILE A 11 1.28 10.27 -13.55
CA ILE A 11 0.53 10.92 -14.63
C ILE A 11 1.09 10.52 -16.01
N GLU A 12 2.41 10.59 -16.20
CA GLU A 12 3.05 10.17 -17.46
C GLU A 12 2.78 8.69 -17.78
N SER A 13 2.76 7.82 -16.77
CA SER A 13 2.53 6.38 -16.95
C SER A 13 1.08 6.07 -17.37
N LEU A 14 0.11 6.88 -16.93
CA LEU A 14 -1.31 6.65 -17.23
C LEU A 14 -1.62 6.81 -18.73
N ASP A 15 -0.88 7.63 -19.44
CA ASP A 15 -1.02 7.83 -20.89
C ASP A 15 -0.41 6.69 -21.73
N LEU A 16 0.33 5.77 -21.11
CA LEU A 16 0.98 4.66 -21.80
C LEU A 16 0.02 3.51 -22.12
N PRO A 17 0.33 2.69 -23.15
CA PRO A 17 -0.33 1.41 -23.37
C PRO A 17 -0.25 0.51 -22.12
N PRO A 18 -1.23 -0.38 -21.85
CA PRO A 18 -1.33 -1.09 -20.57
C PRO A 18 -0.09 -1.88 -20.16
N VAL A 19 0.61 -2.50 -21.11
CA VAL A 19 1.84 -3.27 -20.84
C VAL A 19 3.00 -2.35 -20.45
N GLU A 20 3.14 -1.21 -21.10
CA GLU A 20 4.16 -0.20 -20.79
C GLU A 20 3.84 0.48 -19.45
N ARG A 21 2.57 0.82 -19.21
CA ARG A 21 2.10 1.31 -17.91
C ARG A 21 2.41 0.33 -16.78
N HIS A 22 2.20 -0.98 -17.00
CA HIS A 22 2.51 -2.02 -16.02
C HIS A 22 3.99 -2.03 -15.66
N ALA A 23 4.86 -1.97 -16.68
CA ALA A 23 6.30 -1.89 -16.47
C ALA A 23 6.70 -0.62 -15.69
N CYS A 24 6.14 0.54 -16.04
CA CYS A 24 6.41 1.79 -15.31
C CYS A 24 5.96 1.73 -13.85
N PHE A 25 4.80 1.13 -13.55
CA PHE A 25 4.34 0.92 -12.18
C PHE A 25 5.22 -0.09 -11.43
N ALA A 26 5.68 -1.15 -12.10
CA ALA A 26 6.61 -2.12 -11.52
C ALA A 26 7.94 -1.48 -11.12
N ASP A 27 8.50 -0.64 -11.98
CA ASP A 27 9.72 0.12 -11.69
C ASP A 27 9.51 1.13 -10.57
N LEU A 28 8.39 1.87 -10.61
CA LEU A 28 8.06 2.85 -9.57
C LEU A 28 7.86 2.17 -8.20
N HIS A 29 7.18 1.01 -8.18
CA HIS A 29 7.02 0.21 -6.96
C HIS A 29 8.37 -0.28 -6.45
N ALA A 30 9.26 -0.79 -7.32
CA ALA A 30 10.59 -1.25 -6.90
C ALA A 30 11.43 -0.10 -6.31
N GLU A 31 11.35 1.09 -6.90
CA GLU A 31 12.05 2.28 -6.42
C GLU A 31 11.58 2.76 -5.04
N ALA A 32 10.28 2.66 -4.74
CA ALA A 32 9.72 2.99 -3.44
C ALA A 32 9.97 1.88 -2.40
N LEU A 33 9.85 0.63 -2.81
CA LEU A 33 9.96 -0.54 -1.94
C LEU A 33 11.36 -0.73 -1.38
N ARG A 34 12.41 -0.56 -2.20
CA ARG A 34 13.78 -0.84 -1.76
C ARG A 34 14.20 0.01 -0.53
N PRO A 35 14.09 1.35 -0.54
CA PRO A 35 14.39 2.17 0.62
C PRO A 35 13.57 1.78 1.86
N TYR A 36 12.27 1.50 1.66
CA TYR A 36 11.39 1.04 2.73
C TYR A 36 11.91 -0.26 3.37
N LEU A 37 12.15 -1.30 2.59
CA LEU A 37 12.65 -2.59 3.10
C LEU A 37 14.01 -2.45 3.78
N ASP A 38 14.91 -1.65 3.22
CA ASP A 38 16.23 -1.40 3.81
C ASP A 38 16.10 -0.68 5.15
N ARG A 39 15.20 0.30 5.26
CA ARG A 39 14.93 1.02 6.51
C ARG A 39 14.31 0.11 7.56
N VAL A 40 13.28 -0.66 7.19
CA VAL A 40 12.60 -1.58 8.11
C VAL A 40 13.57 -2.63 8.66
N ARG A 41 14.46 -3.20 7.82
CA ARG A 41 15.51 -4.14 8.27
C ARG A 41 16.53 -3.53 9.22
N ALA A 42 16.86 -2.26 9.03
CA ALA A 42 17.87 -1.56 9.82
C ALA A 42 17.36 -1.11 11.20
N LEU A 43 16.04 -0.94 11.36
CA LEU A 43 15.43 -0.51 12.60
C LEU A 43 15.62 -1.54 13.73
N THR A 44 16.14 -1.05 14.85
CA THR A 44 16.22 -1.80 16.11
C THR A 44 14.90 -1.75 16.88
N ALA A 45 14.71 -2.69 17.81
CA ALA A 45 13.53 -2.69 18.69
C ALA A 45 13.44 -1.41 19.56
N GLU A 46 14.57 -0.79 19.92
CA GLU A 46 14.58 0.48 20.66
C GLU A 46 14.08 1.63 19.80
N GLU A 47 14.60 1.79 18.58
CA GLU A 47 14.13 2.80 17.63
C GLU A 47 12.66 2.61 17.24
N ALA A 48 12.22 1.37 17.10
CA ALA A 48 10.84 1.04 16.76
C ALA A 48 9.84 1.57 17.82
N GLN A 49 10.24 1.67 19.09
CA GLN A 49 9.40 2.20 20.17
C GLN A 49 9.47 3.73 20.31
N CYS A 50 10.37 4.40 19.58
CA CYS A 50 10.41 5.85 19.58
C CYS A 50 9.21 6.44 18.82
N PRO A 51 8.65 7.57 19.29
CA PRO A 51 7.68 8.33 18.52
C PRO A 51 8.31 8.83 17.21
N VAL A 52 7.50 8.96 16.17
CA VAL A 52 7.92 9.66 14.95
C VAL A 52 8.08 11.15 15.23
N ASN A 53 9.03 11.78 14.53
CA ASN A 53 9.33 13.21 14.70
C ASN A 53 8.74 14.04 13.56
N VAL A 54 7.47 13.79 13.21
CA VAL A 54 6.78 14.45 12.09
C VAL A 54 5.45 15.03 12.55
N GLY A 55 5.30 16.34 12.42
CA GLY A 55 4.07 17.06 12.76
C GLY A 55 3.60 16.79 14.19
N ASP A 56 2.28 16.58 14.33
CA ASP A 56 1.62 16.24 15.59
C ASP A 56 1.33 14.72 15.71
N ASP A 57 1.98 13.88 14.88
CA ASP A 57 1.79 12.43 14.94
C ASP A 57 2.45 11.87 16.21
N SER A 58 1.64 11.16 17.01
CA SER A 58 2.06 10.58 18.29
C SER A 58 2.37 9.09 18.20
N ARG A 59 2.24 8.49 17.01
CA ARG A 59 2.54 7.08 16.77
C ARG A 59 4.03 6.80 16.92
N THR A 60 4.33 5.59 17.37
CA THR A 60 5.69 5.04 17.33
C THR A 60 6.06 4.59 15.93
N VAL A 61 7.36 4.48 15.64
CA VAL A 61 7.85 3.91 14.37
C VAL A 61 7.27 2.51 14.14
N ALA A 62 7.14 1.69 15.17
CA ALA A 62 6.50 0.39 15.11
C ALA A 62 5.05 0.50 14.62
N GLN A 63 4.26 1.43 15.17
CA GLN A 63 2.87 1.63 14.74
C GLN A 63 2.76 2.11 13.29
N ILE A 64 3.71 2.92 12.80
CA ILE A 64 3.78 3.29 11.37
C ILE A 64 4.04 2.05 10.50
N VAL A 65 5.06 1.26 10.85
CA VAL A 65 5.43 0.05 10.09
C VAL A 65 4.29 -0.97 10.09
N GLY A 66 3.63 -1.17 11.24
CA GLY A 66 2.45 -2.02 11.35
C GLY A 66 1.27 -1.52 10.54
N HIS A 67 1.00 -0.22 10.56
CA HIS A 67 -0.02 0.41 9.72
C HIS A 67 0.21 0.13 8.23
N ILE A 68 1.44 0.29 7.75
CA ILE A 68 1.81 -0.03 6.36
C ILE A 68 1.56 -1.51 6.07
N ALA A 69 2.05 -2.40 6.93
CA ALA A 69 1.90 -3.84 6.75
C ALA A 69 0.43 -4.30 6.65
N GLU A 70 -0.47 -3.68 7.41
CA GLU A 70 -1.89 -4.06 7.38
C GLU A 70 -2.64 -3.48 6.18
N TRP A 71 -2.29 -2.29 5.72
CA TRP A 71 -2.77 -1.78 4.43
C TRP A 71 -2.27 -2.61 3.26
N ASP A 72 -1.02 -3.08 3.31
CA ASP A 72 -0.49 -4.04 2.33
C ASP A 72 -1.30 -5.33 2.35
N ARG A 73 -1.55 -5.91 3.54
CA ARG A 73 -2.36 -7.13 3.66
C ARG A 73 -3.78 -6.95 3.16
N PHE A 74 -4.39 -5.80 3.46
CA PHE A 74 -5.73 -5.55 2.95
C PHE A 74 -5.69 -5.41 1.42
N SER A 75 -4.70 -4.72 0.89
CA SER A 75 -4.46 -4.59 -0.56
C SER A 75 -4.20 -5.93 -1.24
N MET A 76 -3.54 -6.89 -0.55
CA MET A 76 -3.42 -8.27 -1.03
C MET A 76 -4.80 -8.93 -1.21
N LEU A 77 -5.78 -8.66 -0.34
CA LEU A 77 -7.14 -9.17 -0.50
C LEU A 77 -7.83 -8.55 -1.72
N GLY A 78 -7.69 -7.23 -1.93
CA GLY A 78 -8.16 -6.58 -3.16
C GLY A 78 -7.48 -7.14 -4.42
N ALA A 79 -6.19 -7.43 -4.37
CA ALA A 79 -5.46 -8.13 -5.42
C ALA A 79 -6.04 -9.52 -5.69
N MET A 80 -6.41 -10.27 -4.64
CA MET A 80 -7.05 -11.58 -4.79
C MET A 80 -8.44 -11.49 -5.44
N ASP A 81 -9.24 -10.47 -5.07
CA ASP A 81 -10.52 -10.21 -5.73
C ASP A 81 -10.32 -10.06 -7.24
N ILE A 82 -9.31 -9.29 -7.64
CA ILE A 82 -8.94 -9.16 -9.05
C ILE A 82 -8.58 -10.53 -9.61
N LEU A 83 -7.64 -11.28 -9.02
CA LEU A 83 -7.21 -12.60 -9.54
C LEU A 83 -8.39 -13.57 -9.77
N LEU A 84 -9.39 -13.54 -8.88
CA LEU A 84 -10.60 -14.37 -8.96
C LEU A 84 -11.63 -13.86 -10.00
N GLY A 85 -11.33 -12.76 -10.70
CA GLY A 85 -12.18 -12.19 -11.75
C GLY A 85 -13.10 -11.06 -11.27
N GLY A 86 -12.94 -10.62 -10.02
CA GLY A 86 -13.60 -9.44 -9.48
C GLY A 86 -13.24 -8.18 -10.28
N ARG A 87 -14.24 -7.33 -10.49
CA ARG A 87 -14.09 -6.04 -11.18
C ARG A 87 -14.07 -4.85 -10.22
N HIS A 88 -14.48 -5.09 -8.97
CA HIS A 88 -14.52 -4.14 -7.85
C HIS A 88 -13.73 -4.75 -6.69
N PRO A 89 -12.40 -4.55 -6.64
CA PRO A 89 -11.60 -5.04 -5.51
C PRO A 89 -11.98 -4.30 -4.23
N ARG A 90 -12.23 -5.03 -3.14
CA ARG A 90 -12.82 -4.47 -1.90
C ARG A 90 -12.05 -3.27 -1.35
N THR A 91 -10.72 -3.33 -1.33
CA THR A 91 -9.86 -2.26 -0.80
C THR A 91 -9.90 -0.95 -1.61
N ALA A 92 -10.38 -0.99 -2.86
CA ALA A 92 -10.58 0.23 -3.66
C ALA A 92 -11.99 0.83 -3.49
N THR A 93 -12.94 0.08 -2.92
CA THR A 93 -14.35 0.48 -2.86
C THR A 93 -14.89 0.68 -1.44
N ASP A 94 -14.40 -0.09 -0.47
CA ASP A 94 -14.85 -0.07 0.91
C ASP A 94 -13.80 -0.65 1.88
N LEU A 95 -14.14 -0.68 3.17
CA LEU A 95 -13.31 -1.25 4.23
C LEU A 95 -13.90 -2.54 4.80
N THR A 96 -14.65 -3.28 3.97
CA THR A 96 -15.29 -4.53 4.37
C THR A 96 -14.44 -5.75 4.00
N GLY A 97 -14.65 -6.85 4.72
CA GLY A 97 -14.04 -8.12 4.40
C GLY A 97 -12.54 -8.18 4.66
N TYR A 98 -12.01 -7.39 5.60
CA TYR A 98 -10.63 -7.51 6.08
C TYR A 98 -10.48 -8.84 6.84
N ILE A 99 -9.39 -9.58 6.58
CA ILE A 99 -9.16 -10.90 7.16
C ILE A 99 -7.95 -10.85 8.09
N ARG A 100 -8.18 -11.11 9.38
CA ARG A 100 -7.15 -11.22 10.41
C ARG A 100 -6.27 -12.45 10.21
N LEU A 101 -5.14 -12.51 10.94
CA LEU A 101 -4.25 -13.68 10.93
C LEU A 101 -4.90 -14.96 11.47
N ASP A 102 -5.89 -14.84 12.34
CA ASP A 102 -6.67 -15.97 12.86
C ASP A 102 -7.82 -16.38 11.90
N GLY A 103 -7.95 -15.70 10.76
CA GLY A 103 -8.99 -15.94 9.76
C GLY A 103 -10.32 -15.27 10.05
N GLN A 104 -10.46 -14.49 11.14
CA GLN A 104 -11.67 -13.73 11.40
C GLN A 104 -11.83 -12.60 10.37
N VAL A 105 -13.05 -12.45 9.87
CA VAL A 105 -13.44 -11.38 8.96
C VAL A 105 -14.00 -10.21 9.77
N ILE A 106 -13.54 -9.00 9.47
CA ILE A 106 -13.98 -7.75 10.10
C ILE A 106 -14.33 -6.74 9.00
N ASP A 107 -15.40 -6.00 9.24
CA ASP A 107 -15.81 -4.86 8.44
C ASP A 107 -15.57 -3.59 9.26
N PHE A 108 -15.08 -2.54 8.61
CA PHE A 108 -14.88 -1.22 9.22
C PHE A 108 -15.76 -0.19 8.52
N GLU A 109 -16.31 0.76 9.27
CA GLU A 109 -17.12 1.83 8.70
C GLU A 109 -16.25 2.98 8.18
N THR A 110 -15.07 3.19 8.79
CA THR A 110 -14.19 4.33 8.48
C THR A 110 -12.72 3.94 8.48
N VAL A 111 -11.91 4.73 7.76
CA VAL A 111 -10.45 4.59 7.73
C VAL A 111 -9.86 4.78 9.14
N ASP A 112 -10.44 5.69 9.92
CA ASP A 112 -10.01 5.96 11.30
C ASP A 112 -10.26 4.73 12.21
N GLU A 113 -11.40 4.05 12.04
CA GLU A 113 -11.70 2.82 12.77
C GLU A 113 -10.72 1.70 12.40
N PHE A 114 -10.47 1.50 11.10
CA PHE A 114 -9.46 0.55 10.63
C PHE A 114 -8.09 0.85 11.23
N ASN A 115 -7.63 2.09 11.15
CA ASN A 115 -6.33 2.52 11.65
C ASN A 115 -6.21 2.38 13.18
N ALA A 116 -7.25 2.77 13.93
CA ALA A 116 -7.28 2.65 15.38
C ALA A 116 -7.23 1.18 15.81
N TYR A 117 -7.97 0.31 15.13
CA TYR A 117 -7.96 -1.12 15.37
C TYR A 117 -6.55 -1.71 15.18
N GLN A 118 -5.86 -1.40 14.07
CA GLN A 118 -4.50 -1.92 13.84
C GLN A 118 -3.50 -1.39 14.87
N ALA A 119 -3.57 -0.10 15.21
CA ALA A 119 -2.70 0.51 16.20
C ALA A 119 -2.84 -0.15 17.58
N GLU A 120 -4.07 -0.51 17.97
CA GLU A 120 -4.33 -1.28 19.20
C GLU A 120 -3.73 -2.69 19.10
N GLN A 121 -3.97 -3.43 18.02
CA GLN A 121 -3.46 -4.79 17.86
C GLN A 121 -1.93 -4.86 17.92
N HIS A 122 -1.24 -3.97 17.20
CA HIS A 122 0.22 -3.99 17.12
C HIS A 122 0.91 -3.44 18.35
N SER A 123 0.21 -2.69 19.21
CA SER A 123 0.78 -2.22 20.49
C SER A 123 1.24 -3.38 21.40
N ALA A 124 0.66 -4.57 21.21
CA ALA A 124 0.97 -5.77 21.97
C ALA A 124 2.02 -6.68 21.29
N TRP A 125 2.47 -6.35 20.07
CA TRP A 125 3.36 -7.21 19.30
C TRP A 125 4.84 -6.96 19.62
N ALA A 126 5.64 -8.02 19.60
CA ALA A 126 7.09 -7.87 19.61
C ALA A 126 7.55 -7.24 18.28
N TRP A 127 8.58 -6.39 18.34
CA TRP A 127 9.11 -5.73 17.15
C TRP A 127 9.52 -6.72 16.06
N ASP A 128 10.18 -7.82 16.43
CA ASP A 128 10.65 -8.83 15.47
C ASP A 128 9.50 -9.45 14.66
N ASP A 129 8.34 -9.68 15.29
CA ASP A 129 7.16 -10.22 14.61
C ASP A 129 6.55 -9.18 13.66
N LEU A 130 6.49 -7.92 14.08
CA LEU A 130 5.96 -6.83 13.27
C LEU A 130 6.87 -6.50 12.09
N GLN A 131 8.18 -6.51 12.31
CA GLN A 131 9.19 -6.34 11.27
C GLN A 131 9.09 -7.48 10.25
N ALA A 132 8.99 -8.73 10.71
CA ALA A 132 8.84 -9.88 9.82
C ALA A 132 7.56 -9.78 8.98
N LEU A 133 6.43 -9.41 9.59
CA LEU A 133 5.16 -9.17 8.90
C LEU A 133 5.34 -8.13 7.80
N ALA A 134 5.85 -6.94 8.14
CA ALA A 134 6.01 -5.83 7.21
C ALA A 134 6.91 -6.18 6.01
N LEU A 135 8.03 -6.86 6.26
CA LEU A 135 8.95 -7.27 5.19
C LEU A 135 8.31 -8.31 4.25
N ASP A 136 7.57 -9.27 4.81
CA ASP A 136 6.91 -10.32 4.04
C ASP A 136 5.74 -9.78 3.22
N THR A 137 4.90 -8.94 3.81
CA THR A 137 3.70 -8.39 3.16
C THR A 137 4.08 -7.45 2.02
N ALA A 138 5.02 -6.53 2.23
CA ALA A 138 5.46 -5.60 1.20
C ALA A 138 6.12 -6.33 0.02
N SER A 139 6.97 -7.32 0.31
CA SER A 139 7.61 -8.14 -0.73
C SER A 139 6.60 -9.00 -1.50
N SER A 140 5.64 -9.60 -0.79
CA SER A 140 4.59 -10.43 -1.39
C SER A 140 3.67 -9.59 -2.27
N LEU A 141 3.26 -8.41 -1.82
CA LEU A 141 2.41 -7.51 -2.58
C LEU A 141 3.11 -7.02 -3.85
N TYR A 142 4.39 -6.67 -3.77
CA TYR A 142 5.21 -6.38 -4.96
C TYR A 142 5.23 -7.54 -5.94
N ALA A 143 5.46 -8.77 -5.45
CA ALA A 143 5.46 -9.96 -6.29
C ALA A 143 4.08 -10.21 -6.94
N LEU A 144 2.97 -10.00 -6.22
CA LEU A 144 1.62 -10.13 -6.77
C LEU A 144 1.39 -9.21 -7.96
N PHE A 145 1.80 -7.95 -7.84
CA PHE A 145 1.60 -6.94 -8.89
C PHE A 145 2.55 -7.08 -10.07
N THR A 146 3.78 -7.56 -9.84
CA THR A 146 4.82 -7.59 -10.88
C THR A 146 4.96 -8.95 -11.57
N HIS A 147 4.43 -10.03 -10.98
CA HIS A 147 4.52 -11.35 -11.60
C HIS A 147 3.63 -11.46 -12.85
N PRO A 148 4.15 -11.92 -14.00
CA PRO A 148 3.45 -11.90 -15.29
C PRO A 148 2.16 -12.75 -15.33
N ASP A 149 2.10 -13.82 -14.52
CA ASP A 149 0.91 -14.70 -14.47
C ASP A 149 -0.12 -14.30 -13.40
N LEU A 150 0.22 -13.33 -12.55
CA LEU A 150 -0.65 -12.83 -11.50
C LEU A 150 -1.32 -11.55 -11.99
N LEU A 151 -1.03 -10.38 -11.43
CA LEU A 151 -1.71 -9.14 -11.82
C LEU A 151 -1.05 -8.45 -13.01
N HIS A 152 -1.09 -9.10 -14.17
CA HIS A 152 -0.67 -8.49 -15.44
C HIS A 152 -1.62 -7.36 -15.88
N ALA A 153 -1.14 -6.48 -16.77
CA ALA A 153 -1.86 -5.32 -17.29
C ALA A 153 -3.34 -5.59 -17.63
N ALA A 154 -3.65 -6.64 -18.40
CA ALA A 154 -5.03 -6.94 -18.77
C ALA A 154 -5.95 -7.32 -17.58
N ARG A 155 -5.43 -7.80 -16.44
CA ARG A 155 -6.23 -8.00 -15.22
C ARG A 155 -6.54 -6.69 -14.51
N LEU A 156 -5.64 -5.73 -14.59
CA LEU A 156 -5.85 -4.40 -14.03
C LEU A 156 -6.85 -3.62 -14.89
N GLU A 157 -6.73 -3.69 -16.22
CA GLU A 157 -7.64 -3.04 -17.19
C GLU A 157 -9.10 -3.52 -17.11
N ARG A 158 -9.35 -4.78 -16.75
CA ARG A 158 -10.73 -5.32 -16.72
C ARG A 158 -11.58 -4.84 -15.54
N THR A 159 -10.94 -4.26 -14.54
CA THR A 159 -11.62 -3.68 -13.38
C THR A 159 -12.46 -2.47 -13.80
N GLU A 160 -13.44 -2.10 -12.99
CA GLU A 160 -14.25 -0.93 -13.31
C GLU A 160 -13.44 0.36 -13.21
N SER A 161 -13.80 1.35 -14.01
CA SER A 161 -13.14 2.65 -13.97
C SER A 161 -13.87 3.57 -13.00
N PHE A 162 -13.11 4.40 -12.28
CA PHE A 162 -13.66 5.50 -11.50
C PHE A 162 -12.76 6.73 -11.59
N GLU A 163 -13.23 7.83 -11.00
CA GLU A 163 -12.49 9.08 -10.90
C GLU A 163 -11.60 9.07 -9.65
N LYS A 164 -10.30 9.31 -9.82
CA LYS A 164 -9.36 9.48 -8.70
C LYS A 164 -8.78 10.89 -8.72
N ARG A 165 -8.83 11.57 -7.57
CA ARG A 165 -8.06 12.80 -7.32
C ARG A 165 -6.77 12.43 -6.60
N LEU A 166 -5.63 12.84 -7.16
CA LEU A 166 -4.32 12.72 -6.53
C LEU A 166 -4.13 13.85 -5.50
N ASP A 167 -3.23 13.69 -4.53
CA ASP A 167 -3.01 14.72 -3.49
C ASP A 167 -2.43 16.02 -4.04
N ASN A 168 -1.77 15.98 -5.19
CA ASN A 168 -1.35 17.19 -5.90
C ASN A 168 -2.52 17.94 -6.58
N GLY A 169 -3.75 17.45 -6.42
CA GLY A 169 -4.99 18.02 -6.97
C GLY A 169 -5.32 17.58 -8.39
N TYR A 170 -4.42 16.86 -9.08
CA TYR A 170 -4.65 16.35 -10.43
C TYR A 170 -5.79 15.33 -10.43
N LEU A 171 -6.67 15.42 -11.43
CA LEU A 171 -7.82 14.55 -11.59
C LEU A 171 -7.55 13.52 -12.68
N ILE A 172 -7.68 12.25 -12.33
CA ILE A 172 -7.69 11.14 -13.27
C ILE A 172 -9.14 10.75 -13.48
N ASP A 173 -9.73 11.23 -14.57
CA ASP A 173 -11.16 11.05 -14.86
C ASP A 173 -11.58 9.57 -14.94
N ARG A 174 -10.66 8.71 -15.41
CA ARG A 174 -10.92 7.27 -15.61
C ARG A 174 -9.67 6.46 -15.33
N ILE A 175 -9.56 5.95 -14.10
CA ILE A 175 -8.57 4.93 -13.74
C ILE A 175 -9.30 3.61 -13.43
N GLY A 176 -8.76 2.49 -13.91
CA GLY A 176 -9.27 1.17 -13.51
C GLY A 176 -8.95 0.92 -12.04
N MET A 177 -9.89 0.40 -11.25
CA MET A 177 -9.72 0.14 -9.82
C MET A 177 -8.51 -0.75 -9.49
N GLY A 178 -8.10 -1.64 -10.40
CA GLY A 178 -6.86 -2.42 -10.23
C GLY A 178 -5.59 -1.58 -10.33
N TRP A 179 -5.58 -0.56 -11.20
CA TRP A 179 -4.49 0.40 -11.29
C TRP A 179 -4.47 1.35 -10.10
N ASP A 180 -5.64 1.78 -9.66
CA ASP A 180 -5.77 2.59 -8.45
C ASP A 180 -5.32 1.86 -7.19
N LEU A 181 -5.72 0.60 -7.02
CA LEU A 181 -5.25 -0.23 -5.91
C LEU A 181 -3.72 -0.29 -5.87
N TRP A 182 -3.09 -0.50 -7.03
CA TRP A 182 -1.63 -0.51 -7.09
C TRP A 182 -1.04 0.88 -6.81
N LEU A 183 -1.65 1.94 -7.34
CA LEU A 183 -1.22 3.31 -7.07
C LEU A 183 -1.25 3.61 -5.56
N MET A 184 -2.33 3.28 -4.86
CA MET A 184 -2.44 3.47 -3.40
C MET A 184 -1.31 2.77 -2.65
N VAL A 185 -0.99 1.53 -3.03
CA VAL A 185 0.12 0.77 -2.43
C VAL A 185 1.46 1.49 -2.62
N ILE A 186 1.74 1.95 -3.84
CA ILE A 186 3.02 2.61 -4.13
C ILE A 186 3.08 3.97 -3.41
N GLU A 187 1.99 4.73 -3.43
CA GLU A 187 1.84 6.04 -2.79
C GLU A 187 2.11 5.96 -1.29
N HIS A 188 1.56 4.93 -0.62
CA HIS A 188 1.76 4.68 0.80
C HIS A 188 3.24 4.55 1.19
N LEU A 189 4.06 3.94 0.31
CA LEU A 189 5.51 3.78 0.50
C LEU A 189 6.32 4.99 -0.01
N ALA A 190 5.89 5.59 -1.12
CA ALA A 190 6.66 6.58 -1.85
C ALA A 190 6.45 8.01 -1.36
N VAL A 191 5.33 8.27 -0.69
CA VAL A 191 4.84 9.58 -0.27
C VAL A 191 4.41 9.57 1.20
N ASP A 192 3.41 8.77 1.58
CA ASP A 192 2.65 8.99 2.83
C ASP A 192 3.47 8.85 4.11
N HIS A 193 4.34 7.83 4.20
CA HIS A 193 5.12 7.54 5.42
C HIS A 193 6.62 7.76 5.26
N VAL A 194 7.00 8.52 4.23
CA VAL A 194 8.42 8.78 3.93
C VAL A 194 9.07 9.56 5.05
N ASP A 195 8.44 10.63 5.51
CA ASP A 195 9.01 11.49 6.54
C ASP A 195 9.04 10.78 7.90
N GLU A 196 7.99 10.02 8.23
CA GLU A 196 7.86 9.21 9.45
C GLU A 196 8.96 8.16 9.57
N LEU A 197 9.37 7.57 8.44
CA LEU A 197 10.42 6.57 8.37
C LEU A 197 11.82 7.15 8.11
N GLY A 198 11.91 8.44 7.77
CA GLY A 198 13.16 9.15 7.44
C GLY A 198 13.75 8.75 6.09
N LEU A 199 12.90 8.62 5.05
CA LEU A 199 13.22 8.16 3.69
C LEU A 199 13.38 9.28 2.65
#